data_AF-A0A9E2RZV0-F1
#
_entry.id   AF-A0A9E2RZV0-F1
#
_cell.length_a   1.000
_cell.length_b   1.000
_cell.length_c   1.000
_cell.angle_alpha   90.00
_cell.angle_beta   90.00
_cell.angle_gamma   90.00
#
_symmetry.space_group_name_H-M   'P 1'
#
loop_
_entity.id
_entity.type
_entity.pdbx_description
1 polymer ?
#
loop_
_entity_poly.entity_id
_entity_poly.type
_entity_poly.pdbx_seq_one_letter_code
_entity_poly.pdbx_strand_id
1 'polypeptide(L)'
;GPIVVSGDSCLTASLPFTLPGHVVTSPSTWSPSELASDANSRDALVVLICREVAKLGVFRLHYWAGYRTHSRSGERLASSIMMNLANSSVDLRVEIQGMALPVLRETRMTTVYVEHGPLAPGVCEQVAEEIRRSIDDLFHTVH
;
A
#
# COMPACT_ATOMS: atom_id res chain seq x y z
N GLY A 1 -10.96 -11.15 2.23
CA GLY A 1 -9.83 -11.91 1.68
C GLY A 1 -8.53 -11.46 2.31
N PRO A 2 -7.38 -11.95 1.81
CA PRO A 2 -6.06 -11.54 2.29
C PRO A 2 -5.72 -10.11 1.88
N ILE A 3 -4.68 -9.54 2.49
CA ILE A 3 -3.99 -8.34 2.03
C ILE A 3 -2.90 -8.82 1.08
N VAL A 4 -2.92 -8.35 -0.16
CA VAL A 4 -1.88 -8.68 -1.15
C VAL A 4 -0.83 -7.57 -1.15
N VAL A 5 0.44 -7.95 -1.02
CA VAL A 5 1.56 -7.01 -1.02
C VAL A 5 2.53 -7.39 -2.13
N SER A 6 2.99 -6.42 -2.92
CA SER A 6 3.96 -6.65 -3.99
C SER A 6 4.91 -5.47 -4.16
N GLY A 7 5.92 -5.63 -5.01
CA GLY A 7 6.91 -4.61 -5.36
C GLY A 7 8.23 -4.72 -4.62
N ASP A 8 9.25 -4.06 -5.15
CA ASP A 8 10.63 -4.07 -4.65
C ASP A 8 10.84 -2.96 -3.63
N SER A 9 10.63 -3.29 -2.35
CA SER A 9 10.72 -2.36 -1.23
C SER A 9 10.96 -3.12 0.08
N CYS A 10 11.62 -2.48 1.05
CA CYS A 10 11.72 -3.00 2.41
C CYS A 10 10.32 -3.21 3.05
N LEU A 11 9.30 -2.42 2.66
CA LEU A 11 7.93 -2.54 3.18
C LEU A 11 7.29 -3.86 2.77
N THR A 12 7.57 -4.34 1.56
CA THR A 12 7.11 -5.66 1.08
C THR A 12 7.62 -6.78 1.97
N ALA A 13 8.83 -6.63 2.53
CA ALA A 13 9.40 -7.59 3.47
C ALA A 13 8.88 -7.41 4.90
N SER A 14 8.62 -6.17 5.35
CA SER A 14 8.18 -5.88 6.72
C SER A 14 6.70 -6.16 6.97
N LEU A 15 5.81 -5.89 6.00
CA LEU A 15 4.36 -6.01 6.17
C LEU A 15 3.87 -7.40 6.60
N PRO A 16 4.38 -8.53 6.06
CA PRO A 16 3.98 -9.87 6.52
C PRO A 16 4.21 -10.14 8.02
N PHE A 17 5.20 -9.49 8.63
CA PHE A 17 5.48 -9.65 10.07
C PHE A 17 4.52 -8.86 10.95
N THR A 18 4.00 -7.75 10.45
CA THR A 18 3.00 -6.92 11.16
C THR A 18 1.59 -7.55 11.11
N LEU A 19 1.31 -8.37 10.10
CA LEU A 19 0.00 -8.98 9.84
C LEU A 19 0.12 -10.49 9.51
N PRO A 20 0.60 -11.31 10.47
CA PRO A 20 0.87 -12.72 10.22
C PRO A 20 -0.41 -13.46 9.83
N GLY A 21 -0.37 -14.22 8.73
CA GLY A 21 -1.50 -15.01 8.23
C GLY A 21 -2.55 -14.23 7.43
N HIS A 22 -2.47 -12.89 7.40
CA HIS A 22 -3.37 -12.04 6.61
C HIS A 22 -2.73 -11.51 5.35
N VAL A 23 -1.40 -11.44 5.29
CA VAL A 23 -0.65 -10.94 4.13
C VAL A 23 -0.20 -12.07 3.21
N VAL A 24 -0.43 -11.91 1.92
CA VAL A 24 0.12 -12.73 0.84
C VAL A 24 1.04 -11.86 -0.01
N THR A 25 2.29 -12.29 -0.20
CA THR A 25 3.23 -11.59 -1.07
C THR A 25 3.12 -12.10 -2.50
N SER A 26 3.03 -11.19 -3.46
CA SER A 26 3.02 -11.50 -4.89
C SER A 26 4.33 -11.03 -5.56
N PRO A 27 4.87 -11.77 -6.55
CA PRO A 27 6.14 -11.44 -7.19
C PRO A 27 6.20 -10.00 -7.72
N SER A 28 7.29 -9.29 -7.44
CA SER A 28 7.49 -7.91 -7.93
C SER A 28 7.73 -7.82 -9.43
N THR A 29 8.11 -8.94 -10.07
CA THR A 29 8.34 -9.06 -11.51
C THR A 29 7.06 -9.17 -12.34
N TRP A 30 5.91 -9.37 -11.69
CA TRP A 30 4.63 -9.45 -12.38
C TRP A 30 4.22 -8.11 -12.99
N SER A 31 3.63 -8.19 -14.17
CA SER A 31 2.98 -7.05 -14.80
C SER A 31 1.79 -6.56 -13.95
N PRO A 32 1.37 -5.29 -14.12
CA PRO A 32 0.17 -4.76 -13.47
C PRO A 32 -1.07 -5.64 -13.62
N SER A 33 -1.26 -6.24 -14.79
CA SER A 33 -2.42 -7.09 -15.10
C SER A 33 -2.34 -8.47 -14.43
N GLU A 34 -1.16 -9.06 -14.34
CA GLU A 34 -0.96 -10.33 -13.61
C GLU A 34 -1.22 -10.15 -12.12
N LEU A 35 -0.67 -9.09 -11.51
CA LEU A 35 -0.91 -8.77 -10.11
C LEU A 35 -2.39 -8.48 -9.84
N ALA A 36 -3.04 -7.69 -10.70
CA ALA A 36 -4.46 -7.41 -10.58
C ALA A 36 -5.31 -8.69 -10.71
N SER A 37 -4.99 -9.55 -11.67
CA SER A 37 -5.68 -10.83 -11.89
C SER A 37 -5.57 -11.73 -10.65
N ASP A 38 -4.37 -11.90 -10.11
CA ASP A 38 -4.14 -12.70 -8.90
C ASP A 38 -4.89 -12.12 -7.69
N ALA A 39 -4.77 -10.82 -7.42
CA ALA A 39 -5.47 -10.17 -6.32
C ALA A 39 -7.01 -10.29 -6.44
N ASN A 40 -7.54 -10.12 -7.65
CA ASN A 40 -8.97 -10.29 -7.94
C ASN A 40 -9.43 -11.74 -7.73
N SER A 41 -8.63 -12.74 -8.11
CA SER A 41 -8.97 -14.16 -7.96
C SER A 41 -8.99 -14.62 -6.49
N ARG A 42 -8.27 -13.91 -5.61
CA ARG A 42 -8.20 -14.19 -4.17
C ARG A 42 -9.27 -13.45 -3.36
N ASP A 43 -10.10 -12.65 -4.03
CA ASP A 43 -10.99 -11.66 -3.38
C ASP A 43 -10.23 -10.86 -2.31
N ALA A 44 -9.04 -10.35 -2.69
CA ALA A 44 -8.18 -9.60 -1.79
C ALA A 44 -8.93 -8.43 -1.15
N LEU A 45 -8.67 -8.18 0.12
CA LEU A 45 -9.26 -7.07 0.86
C LEU A 45 -8.60 -5.75 0.46
N VAL A 46 -7.26 -5.75 0.47
CA VAL A 46 -6.40 -4.62 0.12
C VAL A 46 -5.27 -5.11 -0.75
N VAL A 47 -4.85 -4.29 -1.71
CA VAL A 47 -3.60 -4.49 -2.45
C VAL A 47 -2.66 -3.31 -2.19
N LEU A 48 -1.44 -3.61 -1.73
CA LEU A 48 -0.36 -2.65 -1.56
C LEU A 48 0.77 -2.96 -2.54
N ILE A 49 1.15 -1.98 -3.36
CA ILE A 49 2.31 -2.10 -4.24
C ILE A 49 3.37 -1.14 -3.75
N CYS A 50 4.44 -1.66 -3.14
CA CYS A 50 5.48 -0.87 -2.51
C CYS A 50 6.73 -0.82 -3.39
N ARG A 51 7.20 0.38 -3.72
CA ARG A 51 8.37 0.60 -4.56
C ARG A 51 9.33 1.58 -3.92
N GLU A 52 10.57 1.14 -3.77
CA GLU A 52 11.67 2.03 -3.42
C GLU A 52 12.19 2.77 -4.66
N VAL A 53 12.42 4.07 -4.52
CA VAL A 53 12.95 4.96 -5.57
C VAL A 53 14.12 5.75 -4.99
N ALA A 54 15.34 5.42 -5.38
CA ALA A 54 16.60 5.85 -4.74
C ALA A 54 16.77 7.36 -4.47
N LYS A 55 16.12 8.24 -5.24
CA LYS A 55 16.24 9.71 -5.12
C LYS A 55 14.94 10.40 -4.72
N LEU A 56 13.98 9.65 -4.19
CA LEU A 56 12.70 10.20 -3.78
C LEU A 56 12.79 10.71 -2.33
N GLY A 57 12.66 12.02 -2.12
CA GLY A 57 12.69 12.64 -0.79
C GLY A 57 11.32 12.71 -0.10
N VAL A 58 10.34 11.97 -0.59
CA VAL A 58 8.94 11.99 -0.11
C VAL A 58 8.37 10.58 -0.09
N PHE A 59 7.39 10.34 0.78
CA PHE A 59 6.61 9.12 0.84
C PHE A 59 5.28 9.35 0.10
N ARG A 60 5.11 8.76 -1.07
CA ARG A 60 3.91 8.96 -1.91
C ARG A 60 2.96 7.81 -1.80
N LEU A 61 1.69 8.16 -1.62
CA LEU A 61 0.56 7.25 -1.61
C LEU A 61 -0.33 7.57 -2.80
N HIS A 62 -0.42 6.63 -3.73
CA HIS A 62 -1.20 6.77 -4.94
C HIS A 62 -2.44 5.90 -4.91
N TYR A 63 -3.58 6.46 -5.29
CA TYR A 63 -4.84 5.75 -5.44
C TYR A 63 -5.42 5.97 -6.84
N TRP A 64 -6.36 5.12 -7.27
CA TRP A 64 -6.97 5.28 -8.58
C TRP A 64 -7.72 6.61 -8.69
N ALA A 65 -7.28 7.47 -9.59
CA ALA A 65 -8.05 8.60 -10.08
C ALA A 65 -7.83 8.75 -11.58
N GLY A 66 -8.85 8.40 -12.36
CA GLY A 66 -8.87 8.56 -13.81
C GLY A 66 -9.90 9.60 -14.25
N TYR A 67 -10.04 9.76 -15.56
CA TYR A 67 -10.94 10.76 -16.14
C TYR A 67 -12.42 10.63 -15.73
N ARG A 68 -12.89 9.40 -15.47
CA ARG A 68 -14.33 9.14 -15.18
C ARG A 68 -14.60 8.57 -13.79
N THR A 69 -13.61 7.95 -13.17
CA THR A 69 -13.79 7.22 -11.91
C THR A 69 -12.60 7.46 -11.00
N HIS A 70 -12.86 7.42 -9.69
CA HIS A 70 -11.84 7.48 -8.64
C HIS A 70 -12.17 6.43 -7.57
N SER A 71 -11.16 5.90 -6.91
CA SER A 71 -11.33 4.96 -5.79
C SER A 71 -11.39 5.72 -4.48
N ARG A 72 -12.62 5.96 -3.97
CA ARG A 72 -12.84 6.57 -2.66
C ARG A 72 -12.25 5.75 -1.51
N SER A 73 -12.29 4.41 -1.61
CA SER A 73 -11.70 3.55 -0.59
C SER A 73 -10.18 3.61 -0.61
N GLY A 74 -9.57 3.69 -1.80
CA GLY A 74 -8.12 3.90 -1.96
C GLY A 74 -7.67 5.26 -1.40
N GLU A 75 -8.41 6.32 -1.70
CA GLU A 75 -8.17 7.66 -1.15
C GLU A 75 -8.28 7.68 0.39
N ARG A 76 -9.31 7.02 0.95
CA ARG A 76 -9.48 6.89 2.40
C ARG A 76 -8.35 6.13 3.06
N LEU A 77 -7.91 5.02 2.47
CA LEU A 77 -6.76 4.26 2.98
C LEU A 77 -5.47 5.08 2.91
N ALA A 78 -5.19 5.74 1.78
CA ALA A 78 -4.03 6.63 1.66
C ALA A 78 -4.07 7.77 2.70
N SER A 79 -5.24 8.35 2.93
CA SER A 79 -5.43 9.40 3.94
C SER A 79 -5.21 8.89 5.36
N SER A 80 -5.70 7.70 5.68
CA SER A 80 -5.49 7.07 6.99
C SER A 80 -4.01 6.78 7.24
N ILE A 81 -3.30 6.23 6.25
CA ILE A 81 -1.85 5.99 6.34
C ILE A 81 -1.10 7.29 6.57
N MET A 82 -1.41 8.35 5.82
CA MET A 82 -0.81 9.67 6.03
C MET A 82 -1.06 10.21 7.44
N MET A 83 -2.28 10.12 7.95
CA MET A 83 -2.62 10.59 9.30
C MET A 83 -1.87 9.79 10.38
N ASN A 84 -1.81 8.47 10.27
CA ASN A 84 -1.11 7.61 11.22
C ASN A 84 0.40 7.88 11.20
N LEU A 85 1.00 8.04 10.01
CA LEU A 85 2.41 8.44 9.88
C LEU A 85 2.68 9.83 10.48
N ALA A 86 1.81 10.81 10.21
CA ALA A 86 1.95 12.17 10.74
C ALA A 86 1.84 12.24 12.29
N ASN A 87 1.09 11.32 12.90
CA ASN A 87 0.94 11.20 14.35
C ASN A 87 1.99 10.28 15.00
N SER A 88 2.82 9.61 14.19
CA SER A 88 3.86 8.71 14.65
C SER A 88 5.17 9.45 14.94
N SER A 89 6.18 8.75 15.44
CA SER A 89 7.54 9.27 15.59
C SER A 89 8.35 9.27 14.28
N VAL A 90 7.76 8.81 13.17
CA VAL A 90 8.44 8.69 11.88
C VAL A 90 8.41 10.05 11.16
N ASP A 91 9.58 10.69 11.04
CA ASP A 91 9.72 11.94 10.29
C ASP A 91 9.77 11.66 8.78
N LEU A 92 8.60 11.54 8.16
CA LEU A 92 8.43 11.41 6.72
C LEU A 92 7.49 12.48 6.18
N ARG A 93 7.93 13.17 5.12
CA ARG A 93 7.03 13.99 4.32
C ARG A 93 6.17 13.07 3.45
N VAL A 94 4.86 13.02 3.74
CA VAL A 94 3.89 12.20 3.00
C VAL A 94 3.12 13.04 1.98
N GLU A 95 2.92 12.51 0.79
CA GLU A 95 2.10 13.11 -0.27
C GLU A 95 1.06 12.10 -0.76
N ILE A 96 -0.18 12.54 -0.97
CA ILE A 96 -1.24 11.72 -1.56
C ILE A 96 -1.55 12.23 -2.95
N GLN A 97 -1.60 11.32 -3.94
CA GLN A 97 -1.91 11.69 -5.31
C GLN A 97 -2.86 10.69 -5.98
N GLY A 98 -3.90 11.21 -6.62
CA GLY A 98 -4.73 10.41 -7.52
C GLY A 98 -4.00 10.16 -8.83
N MET A 99 -3.84 8.89 -9.23
CA MET A 99 -3.10 8.50 -10.42
C MET A 99 -3.85 7.48 -11.27
N ALA A 100 -3.65 7.53 -12.59
CA ALA A 100 -4.23 6.60 -13.55
C ALA A 100 -3.29 5.41 -13.86
N LEU A 101 -2.73 4.76 -12.83
CA LEU A 101 -1.84 3.61 -13.02
C LEU A 101 -2.65 2.35 -13.41
N PRO A 102 -2.15 1.48 -14.33
CA PRO A 102 -2.89 0.28 -14.76
C PRO A 102 -3.32 -0.65 -13.62
N VAL A 103 -2.44 -0.95 -12.67
CA VAL A 103 -2.76 -1.83 -11.53
C VAL A 103 -3.87 -1.26 -10.64
N LEU A 104 -3.91 0.06 -10.47
CA LEU A 104 -4.93 0.77 -9.68
C LEU A 104 -6.30 0.70 -10.37
N ARG A 105 -6.32 0.66 -11.70
CA ARG A 105 -7.55 0.53 -12.50
C ARG A 105 -8.10 -0.89 -12.54
N GLU A 106 -7.21 -1.88 -12.59
CA GLU A 106 -7.55 -3.28 -12.91
C GLU A 106 -7.90 -4.12 -11.67
N THR A 107 -7.54 -3.63 -10.48
CA THR A 107 -7.96 -4.21 -9.21
C THR A 107 -9.39 -3.80 -8.86
N ARG A 108 -10.16 -4.73 -8.28
CA ARG A 108 -11.58 -4.51 -7.89
C ARG A 108 -11.77 -4.08 -6.45
N MET A 109 -10.72 -4.22 -5.64
CA MET A 109 -10.67 -3.92 -4.21
C MET A 109 -9.95 -2.60 -3.93
N THR A 110 -9.75 -2.29 -2.66
CA THR A 110 -8.96 -1.12 -2.24
C THR A 110 -7.49 -1.33 -2.58
N THR A 111 -6.92 -0.46 -3.39
CA THR A 111 -5.52 -0.55 -3.82
C THR A 111 -4.82 0.76 -3.61
N VAL A 112 -3.62 0.70 -3.02
CA VAL A 112 -2.71 1.84 -2.85
C VAL A 112 -1.34 1.48 -3.39
N TYR A 113 -0.78 2.35 -4.22
CA TYR A 113 0.59 2.24 -4.72
C TYR A 113 1.48 3.18 -3.92
N VAL A 114 2.50 2.63 -3.28
CA VAL A 114 3.38 3.31 -2.34
C VAL A 114 4.75 3.50 -3.00
N GLU A 115 5.20 4.75 -3.11
CA GLU A 115 6.58 5.07 -3.50
C GLU A 115 7.30 5.74 -2.35
N HIS A 116 8.54 5.33 -2.08
CA HIS A 116 9.35 5.97 -1.05
C HIS A 116 10.82 5.99 -1.44
N GLY A 117 11.59 6.91 -0.86
CA GLY A 117 13.05 6.84 -0.89
C GLY A 117 13.60 5.73 0.00
N PRO A 118 14.92 5.50 -0.01
CA PRO A 118 15.55 4.56 0.91
C PRO A 118 15.17 4.85 2.36
N LEU A 119 14.66 3.85 3.07
CA LEU A 119 14.31 3.95 4.48
C LEU A 119 15.37 3.23 5.32
N ALA A 120 15.71 3.79 6.49
CA ALA A 120 16.50 3.07 7.46
C ALA A 120 15.73 1.82 7.96
N PRO A 121 16.40 0.70 8.29
CA PRO A 121 15.73 -0.55 8.65
C PRO A 121 14.63 -0.40 9.72
N GLY A 122 14.93 0.29 10.83
CA GLY A 122 13.93 0.52 11.91
C GLY A 122 12.78 1.45 11.52
N VAL A 123 12.99 2.34 10.54
CA VAL A 123 11.92 3.19 10.00
C VAL A 123 10.97 2.37 9.13
N CYS A 124 11.49 1.39 8.38
CA CYS A 124 10.67 0.56 7.53
C CYS A 124 9.66 -0.28 8.32
N GLU A 125 10.08 -0.83 9.46
CA GLU A 125 9.22 -1.57 10.39
C GLU A 125 8.15 -0.67 11.01
N GLN A 126 8.51 0.55 11.42
CA GLN A 126 7.56 1.52 11.96
C GLN A 126 6.52 1.93 10.91
N VAL A 127 6.94 2.21 9.67
CA VAL A 127 6.02 2.54 8.58
C VAL A 127 5.08 1.37 8.28
N ALA A 128 5.58 0.13 8.25
CA ALA A 128 4.75 -1.05 8.05
C ALA A 128 3.69 -1.20 9.15
N GLU A 129 4.04 -0.91 10.40
CA GLU A 129 3.11 -0.93 11.54
C GLU A 129 2.03 0.17 11.44
N GLU A 130 2.38 1.39 11.00
CA GLU A 130 1.37 2.43 10.78
C GLU A 130 0.45 2.13 9.58
N ILE A 131 0.98 1.48 8.54
CA ILE A 131 0.17 0.96 7.44
C ILE A 131 -0.81 -0.11 7.94
N ARG A 132 -0.34 -1.06 8.77
CA ARG A 132 -1.20 -2.06 9.40
C ARG A 132 -2.35 -1.40 10.16
N ARG A 133 -2.05 -0.48 11.08
CA ARG A 133 -3.09 0.21 11.88
C ARG A 133 -4.15 0.86 11.00
N SER A 134 -3.70 1.51 9.92
CA SER A 134 -4.60 2.15 8.95
C SER A 134 -5.54 1.18 8.24
N ILE A 135 -5.08 -0.05 7.98
CA ILE A 135 -5.92 -1.11 7.41
C ILE A 135 -6.94 -1.58 8.46
N ASP A 136 -6.53 -1.79 9.70
CA ASP A 136 -7.42 -2.26 10.76
C ASP A 136 -8.49 -1.22 11.11
N ASP A 137 -8.13 0.07 11.17
CA ASP A 137 -9.06 1.18 11.40
C ASP A 137 -10.18 1.25 10.34
N LEU A 138 -9.87 0.88 9.09
CA LEU A 138 -10.80 1.00 7.98
C LEU A 138 -11.60 -0.27 7.70
N PHE A 139 -11.00 -1.43 7.90
CA PHE A 139 -11.59 -2.70 7.51
C PHE A 139 -12.01 -3.56 8.71
N HIS A 140 -11.76 -3.12 9.94
CA HIS A 140 -11.98 -3.90 11.17
C HIS A 140 -11.39 -5.31 11.03
N THR A 141 -10.28 -5.42 10.32
CA THR A 141 -9.53 -6.65 10.20
C THR A 141 -8.89 -6.90 11.55
N VAL A 142 -9.40 -7.91 12.25
CA VAL A 142 -8.84 -8.49 13.49
C VAL A 142 -9.22 -7.75 14.79
N HIS A 143 -10.24 -8.31 15.45
CA HIS A 143 -10.06 -8.79 16.83
C HIS A 143 -9.69 -10.28 16.78
#